data_AF-A0A5C7QM67-F1
#
_entry.id   AF-A0A5C7QM67-F1
#
_cell.length_a   1.000
_cell.length_b   1.000
_cell.length_c   1.000
_cell.angle_alpha   90.00
_cell.angle_beta   90.00
_cell.angle_gamma   90.00
#
_symmetry.space_group_name_H-M   'P 1'
#
loop_
_entity.id
_entity.type
_entity.pdbx_description
1 polymer ?
#
loop_
_entity_poly.entity_id
_entity_poly.type
_entity_poly.pdbx_seq_one_letter_code
_entity_poly.pdbx_strand_id
1 'polypeptide(L)' 'MNVTRFSWFNLTSLIIAFAFLYLPILLLILFSFNASKLVTVWGGFSTKWYVSLFQNEMFMQAAWVTLK' A
#
# COMPACT_ATOMS: atom_id res chain seq x y z
N MET A 1 0.57 38.51 -7.01
CA MET A 1 0.81 37.12 -7.49
C MET A 1 -0.55 36.50 -7.77
N ASN A 2 -0.95 36.39 -9.05
CA ASN A 2 -2.22 35.73 -9.40
C ASN A 2 -1.99 34.23 -9.48
N VAL A 3 -2.39 33.52 -8.43
CA VAL A 3 -2.31 32.06 -8.38
C VAL A 3 -3.62 31.49 -8.93
N THR A 4 -3.49 30.54 -9.86
CA THR A 4 -4.51 29.63 -10.41
C THR A 4 -5.39 30.12 -11.57
N ARG A 5 -4.94 29.82 -12.81
CA ARG A 5 -5.88 29.36 -13.84
C ARG A 5 -6.08 27.87 -13.61
N PHE A 6 -7.22 27.48 -13.04
CA PHE A 6 -7.61 26.08 -12.94
C PHE A 6 -7.89 25.55 -14.35
N SER A 7 -6.83 25.12 -15.02
CA SER A 7 -6.92 24.46 -16.32
C SER A 7 -7.25 22.99 -16.09
N TRP A 8 -8.23 22.47 -16.82
CA TRP A 8 -8.56 21.04 -16.84
C TRP A 8 -7.34 20.15 -17.09
N PHE A 9 -6.33 20.66 -17.80
CA PHE A 9 -5.05 19.99 -17.99
C PHE A 9 -4.28 19.81 -16.69
N ASN A 10 -4.19 20.86 -15.86
CA ASN A 10 -3.47 20.81 -14.58
C ASN A 10 -4.16 19.88 -13.58
N LEU A 11 -5.50 19.89 -13.55
CA LEU A 11 -6.26 18.96 -12.70
C LEU A 11 -6.03 17.51 -13.13
N THR A 12 -6.15 17.23 -14.43
CA THR A 12 -5.98 15.89 -14.97
C THR A 12 -4.56 15.36 -14.73
N SER A 13 -3.53 16.21 -14.91
CA SER A 13 -2.14 15.81 -14.66
C SER A 13 -1.88 15.50 -13.20
N LEU A 14 -2.44 16.29 -12.26
CA LEU A 14 -2.39 16.00 -10.82
C LEU A 14 -3.05 14.67 -10.49
N ILE A 15 -4.26 14.42 -11.01
CA ILE A 15 -4.99 13.16 -10.76
C ILE A 15 -4.18 11.97 -11.26
N ILE A 16 -3.64 12.04 -12.49
CA ILE A 16 -2.85 10.94 -13.05
C ILE A 16 -1.57 10.73 -12.26
N ALA A 17 -0.86 11.80 -11.89
CA ALA A 17 0.37 11.71 -11.10
C ALA A 17 0.09 11.05 -9.75
N PHE A 18 -0.93 11.48 -9.03
CA PHE A 18 -1.28 10.87 -7.74
C PHE A 18 -1.83 9.46 -7.91
N ALA A 19 -2.67 9.18 -8.91
CA ALA A 19 -3.13 7.82 -9.19
C ALA A 19 -1.95 6.89 -9.46
N PHE A 20 -0.96 7.31 -10.27
CA PHE A 20 0.23 6.53 -10.53
C PHE A 20 1.06 6.25 -9.26
N LEU A 21 1.20 7.24 -8.38
CA LEU A 21 1.94 7.07 -7.12
C LEU A 21 1.21 6.17 -6.12
N TYR A 22 -0.11 6.30 -6.01
CA TYR A 22 -0.90 5.62 -4.98
C TYR A 22 -1.47 4.28 -5.43
N LEU A 23 -1.66 4.04 -6.72
CA LEU A 23 -2.22 2.78 -7.22
C LEU A 23 -1.36 1.56 -6.84
N PRO A 24 -0.01 1.58 -6.94
CA PRO A 24 0.82 0.48 -6.45
C PRO A 24 0.67 0.23 -4.95
N ILE A 25 0.57 1.30 -4.15
CA ILE A 25 0.38 1.20 -2.69
C ILE A 25 -1.00 0.61 -2.39
N LEU A 26 -2.04 1.04 -3.11
CA LEU A 26 -3.39 0.50 -2.97
C LEU A 26 -3.45 -0.97 -3.37
N LEU A 27 -2.73 -1.38 -4.41
CA LEU A 27 -2.59 -2.80 -4.76
C LEU A 27 -1.90 -3.58 -3.64
N LEU A 28 -0.82 -3.06 -3.05
CA LEU A 28 -0.17 -3.70 -1.89
C LEU A 28 -1.13 -3.87 -0.71
N ILE A 29 -1.95 -2.84 -0.42
CA ILE A 29 -2.97 -2.90 0.64
C ILE A 29 -4.03 -3.94 0.30
N LEU A 30 -4.53 -4.01 -0.93
CA LEU A 30 -5.53 -5.01 -1.31
C LEU A 30 -4.96 -6.44 -1.25
N PHE A 31 -3.75 -6.64 -1.75
CA PHE A 31 -3.10 -7.95 -1.75
C PHE A 31 -2.59 -8.38 -0.37
N SER A 32 -2.37 -7.47 0.59
CA SER A 32 -2.04 -7.87 1.96
C SER A 32 -3.17 -8.63 2.64
N PHE A 33 -4.41 -8.47 2.15
CA PHE A 33 -5.56 -9.26 2.57
C PHE A 33 -5.76 -10.56 1.78
N ASN A 34 -4.91 -10.88 0.80
CA ASN A 34 -5.05 -12.11 0.03
C ASN A 34 -4.60 -13.31 0.86
N ALA A 35 -5.47 -14.30 1.05
CA ALA A 35 -5.11 -15.54 1.74
C ALA A 35 -4.07 -16.37 0.95
N SER A 36 -3.94 -16.18 -0.36
CA SER A 36 -2.92 -16.83 -1.18
C SER A 36 -1.53 -16.23 -0.94
N LYS A 37 -0.49 -17.06 -1.10
CA LYS A 37 0.90 -16.60 -1.17
C LYS A 37 1.28 -16.05 -2.55
N LEU A 38 0.49 -16.35 -3.58
CA LEU A 38 0.71 -15.91 -4.95
C LEU A 38 -0.21 -14.75 -5.28
N VAL A 39 0.35 -13.63 -5.75
CA VAL A 39 -0.42 -12.43 -6.14
C VAL A 39 -1.33 -12.66 -7.34
N THR A 40 -1.04 -13.67 -8.17
CA THR A 40 -1.85 -14.06 -9.34
C THR A 40 -3.07 -14.90 -9.00
N VAL A 41 -3.14 -15.43 -7.77
CA VAL A 41 -4.25 -16.29 -7.33
C VAL A 41 -4.95 -15.61 -6.18
N TRP A 42 -6.25 -15.32 -6.33
CA TRP A 42 -7.05 -14.78 -5.25
C TRP A 42 -7.52 -15.92 -4.32
N GLY A 43 -6.96 -15.99 -3.12
CA GLY A 43 -7.28 -17.01 -2.11
C GLY A 43 -8.45 -16.64 -1.20
N GLY A 44 -9.10 -15.50 -1.43
CA GLY A 44 -10.10 -14.91 -0.52
C GLY A 44 -9.50 -13.88 0.44
N PHE A 45 -10.38 -13.17 1.13
CA PHE A 45 -9.99 -12.15 2.12
C PHE A 45 -9.51 -12.81 3.43
N SER A 46 -8.37 -12.36 3.96
CA SER A 46 -7.80 -12.86 5.20
C SER A 46 -6.85 -11.86 5.84
N THR A 47 -6.83 -11.81 7.17
CA THR A 47 -5.86 -11.02 7.96
C THR A 47 -4.73 -11.89 8.53
N LYS A 48 -4.62 -13.16 8.12
CA LYS A 48 -3.72 -14.14 8.72
C LYS A 48 -2.26 -13.70 8.75
N TRP A 49 -1.79 -12.98 7.73
CA TRP A 49 -0.40 -12.55 7.63
C TRP A 49 -0.02 -11.55 8.72
N TYR A 50 -0.96 -10.69 9.12
CA TYR A 50 -0.75 -9.79 10.25
C TYR A 50 -0.58 -10.58 11.55
N VAL A 51 -1.44 -11.58 11.80
CA VAL A 51 -1.32 -12.44 12.98
C VAL A 51 0.00 -13.22 12.98
N SER A 52 0.37 -13.81 11.84
CA SER A 52 1.64 -14.54 11.69
C SER A 52 2.86 -13.64 11.90
N LEU A 53 2.78 -12.37 11.51
CA LEU A 53 3.84 -11.39 11.73
C LEU A 53 4.04 -11.12 13.23
N PHE A 54 2.96 -10.85 13.96
CA PHE A 54 3.03 -10.58 15.40
C PHE A 54 3.45 -11.80 16.23
N GLN A 55 3.16 -13.01 15.75
CA GLN A 55 3.61 -14.26 16.38
C GLN A 55 5.08 -14.60 16.07
N ASN A 56 5.73 -13.89 15.15
CA ASN A 56 7.13 -14.11 14.82
C ASN A 56 8.04 -13.24 15.68
N GLU A 57 8.52 -13.80 16.79
CA GLU A 57 9.38 -13.09 17.76
C GLU A 57 10.65 -12.51 17.11
N MET A 58 11.29 -13.25 16.20
CA MET A 58 12.49 -12.80 15.49
C MET A 58 12.21 -11.56 14.64
N PHE A 59 11.09 -11.57 13.91
CA PHE A 59 10.68 -10.45 13.07
C PHE A 59 10.32 -9.21 13.91
N MET A 60 9.61 -9.41 15.02
CA MET A 60 9.25 -8.34 15.95
C MET A 60 10.48 -7.74 16.64
N GLN A 61 11.46 -8.55 17.04
CA GLN A 61 12.72 -8.06 17.60
C GLN A 61 13.49 -7.20 16.60
N ALA A 62 13.59 -7.65 15.33
CA ALA A 62 14.24 -6.86 14.28
C ALA A 62 13.54 -5.52 14.03
N ALA A 63 12.20 -5.50 14.05
CA ALA A 63 11.43 -4.26 13.94
C ALA A 63 11.73 -3.30 15.12
N TRP A 64 11.86 -3.82 16.33
CA TRP A 64 12.19 -3.02 17.52
C TRP A 64 13.61 -2.47 17.51
N VAL A 65 14.56 -3.21 16.95
CA VAL A 65 15.92 -2.71 16.73
C VAL A 65 15.93 -1.52 15.78
N THR A 66 15.06 -1.51 14.76
CA THR A 66 14.97 -0.40 13.79
C THR A 66 14.45 0.90 14.42
N LEU A 67 13.68 0.80 15.50
CA LEU A 67 13.13 1.97 16.21
C LEU A 67 14.04 2.52 17.31
N LYS A 68 15.05 1.76 17.73
CA LYS A 68 16.06 2.22 18.70
C LYS A 68 17.13 3.05 18.02
#